data_AF-F4QD77-F1
#
_entry.id   AF-F4QD77-F1
#
_cell.length_a   1.000
_cell.length_b   1.000
_cell.length_c   1.000
_cell.angle_alpha   90.00
_cell.angle_beta   90.00
_cell.angle_gamma   90.00
#
_symmetry.space_group_name_H-M   'P 1'
#
loop_
_entity.id
_entity.type
_entity.pdbx_description
1 polymer ?
#
loop_
_entity_poly.entity_id
_entity_poly.type
_entity_poly.pdbx_seq_one_letter_code
_entity_poly.pdbx_strand_id
1 'polypeptide(L)'
;MGKVKYMTSSGTEEEFDTSDEACEKFGFYPGSRVITPKGRGSVIGVREGNIWFHIDKDKGASYWDNATDYEALLFKLNFRIDESEDGIADIGAKYRVKRITYRGREVKIVLQNENGPCPLISIGNVLLLQEKIVIDSDSNLISLKRLGDLIIGHAKLLYAEEPDILPIIDDYEKTVLPSLETGLIVNINFNSISGFEKTVPCQIFDYLNIKLVHGWISDPKNTEAHNLIGSLTYNELAPKIVTFEQSFPNANLGTEAQIRELINCHQLTDYGLELIRSNLQDDELCVFFRNNHFATMTKHEGNLHILVSDVGYETERAIVWEKIVSIGGENLFLSGDFKTRKESALEEVRLNLLAIGYKESEVKEAMDFVISSNDANVEPFDIATSFMNSKQYVPT
;
A
#
# COMPACT_ATOMS: atom_id res chain seq x y z
N MET A 1 -21.31 -1.71 22.07
CA MET A 1 -22.35 -1.57 21.04
C MET A 1 -22.32 -2.85 20.25
N GLY A 2 -23.45 -3.55 20.05
CA GLY A 2 -23.35 -4.82 19.32
C GLY A 2 -24.65 -5.60 19.22
N LYS A 3 -25.81 -4.97 19.43
CA LYS A 3 -27.08 -5.65 19.20
C LYS A 3 -28.09 -4.71 18.58
N VAL A 4 -28.88 -5.23 17.65
CA VAL A 4 -29.94 -4.50 16.97
C VAL A 4 -31.24 -5.28 17.07
N LYS A 5 -32.36 -4.58 17.26
CA LYS A 5 -33.70 -5.18 17.14
C LYS A 5 -34.19 -5.04 15.71
N TYR A 6 -34.67 -6.13 15.14
CA TYR A 6 -35.11 -6.14 13.75
C TYR A 6 -36.27 -7.11 13.53
N MET A 7 -37.16 -6.78 12.59
CA MET A 7 -38.33 -7.59 12.27
C MET A 7 -37.92 -8.80 11.41
N THR A 8 -38.26 -10.01 11.86
CA THR A 8 -38.08 -11.24 11.07
C THR A 8 -39.20 -11.40 10.04
N SER A 9 -38.97 -12.25 9.04
CA SER A 9 -39.98 -12.58 8.01
C SER A 9 -41.24 -13.25 8.59
N SER A 10 -41.18 -13.78 9.82
CA SER A 10 -42.34 -14.31 10.55
C SER A 10 -43.18 -13.23 11.26
N GLY A 11 -42.74 -11.96 11.21
CA GLY A 11 -43.44 -10.84 11.85
C GLY A 11 -43.14 -10.67 13.34
N THR A 12 -42.04 -11.24 13.82
CA THR A 12 -41.56 -11.08 15.20
C THR A 12 -40.35 -10.17 15.26
N GLU A 13 -40.34 -9.20 16.18
CA GLU A 13 -39.17 -8.35 16.42
C GLU A 13 -38.20 -9.06 17.35
N GLU A 14 -36.97 -9.21 16.89
CA GLU A 14 -35.96 -10.07 17.51
C GLU A 14 -34.62 -9.35 17.61
N GLU A 15 -33.78 -9.78 18.54
CA GLU A 15 -32.47 -9.16 18.80
C GLU A 15 -31.34 -9.94 18.11
N PHE A 16 -30.53 -9.23 17.34
CA PHE A 16 -29.41 -9.77 16.56
C PHE A 16 -28.09 -9.24 17.08
N ASP A 17 -27.09 -10.10 17.15
CA ASP A 17 -25.71 -9.72 17.48
C ASP A 17 -25.05 -9.07 16.26
N THR A 18 -24.62 -7.83 16.43
CA THR A 18 -23.98 -7.01 15.40
C THR A 18 -22.51 -6.76 15.70
N SER A 19 -21.92 -7.53 16.63
CA SER A 19 -20.48 -7.46 16.93
C SER A 19 -19.65 -8.05 15.79
N ASP A 20 -18.43 -7.52 15.64
CA ASP A 20 -17.48 -8.00 14.63
C ASP A 20 -17.12 -9.47 14.94
N GLU A 21 -16.99 -9.85 16.22
CA GLU A 21 -16.69 -11.23 16.65
C GLU A 21 -17.77 -12.25 16.23
N ALA A 22 -19.05 -11.88 16.29
CA ALA A 22 -20.13 -12.77 15.87
C ALA A 22 -20.19 -12.94 14.34
N CYS A 23 -19.86 -11.87 13.61
CA CYS A 23 -19.99 -11.79 12.15
C CYS A 23 -18.74 -12.28 11.40
N GLU A 24 -17.58 -12.32 12.05
CA GLU A 24 -16.27 -12.68 11.46
C GLU A 24 -16.32 -14.00 10.70
N LYS A 25 -16.98 -15.03 11.28
CA LYS A 25 -17.12 -16.36 10.66
C LYS A 25 -17.80 -16.33 9.28
N PHE A 26 -18.67 -15.35 9.06
CA PHE A 26 -19.46 -15.24 7.85
C PHE A 26 -18.87 -14.26 6.85
N GLY A 27 -17.93 -13.40 7.24
CA GLY A 27 -17.29 -12.41 6.37
C GLY A 27 -18.24 -11.33 5.82
N PHE A 28 -19.46 -11.23 6.35
CA PHE A 28 -20.44 -10.19 6.04
C PHE A 28 -20.83 -9.47 7.32
N TYR A 29 -20.91 -8.15 7.26
CA TYR A 29 -21.10 -7.31 8.44
C TYR A 29 -22.47 -6.62 8.42
N PRO A 30 -23.10 -6.37 9.59
CA PRO A 30 -24.39 -5.69 9.69
C PRO A 30 -24.40 -4.38 8.90
N GLY A 31 -25.45 -4.18 8.11
CA GLY A 31 -25.62 -3.03 7.22
C GLY A 31 -24.97 -3.19 5.83
N SER A 32 -24.10 -4.18 5.60
CA SER A 32 -23.55 -4.43 4.25
C SER A 32 -24.65 -4.78 3.26
N ARG A 33 -24.58 -4.17 2.07
CA ARG A 33 -25.43 -4.51 0.93
C ARG A 33 -24.91 -5.75 0.23
N VAL A 34 -25.81 -6.68 -0.06
CA VAL A 34 -25.47 -7.98 -0.66
C VAL A 34 -26.43 -8.35 -1.78
N ILE A 35 -25.89 -8.97 -2.82
CA ILE A 35 -26.65 -9.70 -3.83
C ILE A 35 -26.74 -11.15 -3.36
N THR A 36 -27.95 -11.63 -3.13
CA THR A 36 -28.23 -13.02 -2.74
C THR A 36 -28.92 -13.76 -3.89
N PRO A 37 -29.06 -15.09 -3.83
CA PRO A 37 -29.85 -15.86 -4.81
C PRO A 37 -31.30 -15.40 -4.96
N LYS A 38 -31.87 -14.74 -3.94
CA LYS A 38 -33.25 -14.25 -3.93
C LYS A 38 -33.37 -12.76 -4.32
N GLY A 39 -32.24 -12.09 -4.57
CA GLY A 39 -32.19 -10.67 -4.90
C GLY A 39 -31.32 -9.87 -3.94
N ARG A 40 -31.36 -8.55 -4.10
CA ARG A 40 -30.61 -7.61 -3.28
C ARG A 40 -31.16 -7.51 -1.87
N GLY A 41 -30.28 -7.37 -0.90
CA GLY A 41 -30.64 -7.25 0.50
C GLY A 41 -29.52 -6.66 1.35
N SER A 42 -29.77 -6.63 2.66
CA SER A 42 -28.85 -6.07 3.65
C SER A 42 -28.60 -7.07 4.77
N VAL A 43 -27.37 -7.13 5.27
CA VAL A 43 -27.03 -7.95 6.45
C VAL A 43 -27.62 -7.32 7.70
N ILE A 44 -28.26 -8.11 8.56
CA ILE A 44 -28.86 -7.63 9.82
C ILE A 44 -27.94 -7.92 11.01
N GLY A 45 -27.39 -9.12 11.07
CA GLY A 45 -26.55 -9.58 12.17
C GLY A 45 -26.69 -11.09 12.39
N VAL A 46 -26.07 -11.59 13.45
CA VAL A 46 -26.03 -13.01 13.78
C VAL A 46 -26.98 -13.32 14.92
N ARG A 47 -27.79 -14.36 14.75
CA ARG A 47 -28.66 -14.89 15.80
C ARG A 47 -28.68 -16.41 15.73
N GLU A 48 -28.56 -17.04 16.90
CA GLU A 48 -28.57 -18.50 17.05
C GLU A 48 -27.54 -19.20 16.14
N GLY A 49 -26.38 -18.56 15.96
CA GLY A 49 -25.28 -19.08 15.14
C GLY A 49 -25.50 -18.96 13.63
N ASN A 50 -26.53 -18.24 13.18
CA ASN A 50 -26.81 -18.00 11.76
C ASN A 50 -26.74 -16.50 11.46
N ILE A 51 -26.23 -16.14 10.28
CA ILE A 51 -26.26 -14.77 9.78
C ILE A 51 -27.57 -14.47 9.05
N TRP A 52 -28.23 -13.37 9.42
CA TRP A 52 -29.53 -12.98 8.90
C TRP A 52 -29.42 -11.80 7.93
N PHE A 53 -30.29 -11.80 6.92
CA PHE A 53 -30.37 -10.80 5.87
C PHE A 53 -31.83 -10.35 5.67
N HIS A 54 -32.05 -9.07 5.35
CA HIS A 54 -33.32 -8.57 4.84
C HIS A 54 -33.20 -8.36 3.34
N ILE A 55 -33.98 -9.10 2.54
CA ILE A 55 -34.07 -8.90 1.08
C ILE A 55 -35.08 -7.80 0.80
N ASP A 56 -34.77 -6.83 -0.06
CA ASP A 56 -35.48 -5.54 -0.16
C ASP A 56 -37.00 -5.63 -0.41
N LYS A 57 -37.46 -6.75 -0.96
CA LYS A 57 -38.88 -6.99 -1.29
C LYS A 57 -39.59 -7.86 -0.25
N ASP A 58 -38.87 -8.34 0.76
CA ASP A 58 -39.40 -9.21 1.79
C ASP A 58 -39.95 -8.39 2.97
N LYS A 59 -40.77 -9.02 3.79
CA LYS A 59 -41.42 -8.36 4.93
C LYS A 59 -40.54 -8.26 6.18
N GLY A 60 -39.39 -8.92 6.17
CA GLY A 60 -38.48 -8.98 7.31
C GLY A 60 -37.29 -9.89 7.05
N ALA A 61 -36.38 -9.93 8.01
CA ALA A 61 -35.13 -10.67 7.90
C ALA A 61 -35.34 -12.20 7.88
N SER A 62 -34.51 -12.90 7.13
CA SER A 62 -34.41 -14.36 7.10
C SER A 62 -32.95 -14.80 6.94
N TYR A 63 -32.69 -16.09 7.03
CA TYR A 63 -31.35 -16.65 6.83
C TYR A 63 -31.43 -17.92 5.98
N TRP A 64 -30.26 -18.42 5.58
CA TRP A 64 -30.11 -19.69 4.87
C TRP A 64 -29.49 -20.72 5.82
N ASP A 65 -30.16 -21.84 6.04
CA ASP A 65 -29.68 -22.89 6.96
C ASP A 65 -28.32 -23.49 6.54
N ASN A 66 -27.95 -23.35 5.27
CA ASN A 66 -26.68 -23.80 4.72
C ASN A 66 -25.61 -22.70 4.61
N ALA A 67 -25.88 -21.48 5.09
CA ALA A 67 -24.90 -20.40 5.19
C ALA A 67 -24.04 -20.56 6.45
N THR A 68 -23.20 -21.61 6.49
CA THR A 68 -22.45 -22.00 7.70
C THR A 68 -21.26 -21.11 8.02
N ASP A 69 -20.70 -20.45 7.00
CA ASP A 69 -19.47 -19.66 7.03
C ASP A 69 -19.35 -18.83 5.73
N TYR A 70 -18.29 -18.02 5.63
CA TYR A 70 -18.01 -17.18 4.47
C TYR A 70 -17.89 -17.95 3.15
N GLU A 71 -17.21 -19.10 3.14
CA GLU A 71 -17.05 -19.89 1.92
C GLU A 71 -18.39 -20.45 1.42
N ALA A 72 -19.25 -20.90 2.34
CA ALA A 72 -20.59 -21.37 2.00
C ALA A 72 -21.43 -20.25 1.37
N LEU A 73 -21.34 -19.03 1.92
CA LEU A 73 -22.03 -17.87 1.39
C LEU A 73 -21.54 -17.50 -0.02
N LEU A 74 -20.23 -17.42 -0.24
CA LEU A 74 -19.67 -17.03 -1.54
C LEU A 74 -19.78 -18.12 -2.60
N PHE A 75 -19.27 -19.32 -2.32
CA PHE A 75 -19.04 -20.32 -3.36
C PHE A 75 -20.21 -21.27 -3.56
N LYS A 76 -21.00 -21.54 -2.51
CA LYS A 76 -22.16 -22.45 -2.59
C LYS A 76 -23.46 -21.70 -2.83
N LEU A 77 -23.61 -20.56 -2.16
CA LEU A 77 -24.81 -19.73 -2.22
C LEU A 77 -24.65 -18.52 -3.15
N ASN A 78 -23.46 -18.27 -3.71
CA ASN A 78 -23.22 -17.19 -4.67
C ASN A 78 -23.65 -15.80 -4.16
N PHE A 79 -23.43 -15.55 -2.87
CA PHE A 79 -23.56 -14.21 -2.29
C PHE A 79 -22.46 -13.32 -2.83
N ARG A 80 -22.77 -12.05 -3.06
CA ARG A 80 -21.82 -11.02 -3.47
C ARG A 80 -22.11 -9.75 -2.69
N ILE A 81 -21.11 -8.92 -2.48
CA ILE A 81 -21.35 -7.56 -2.00
C ILE A 81 -21.99 -6.78 -3.17
N ASP A 82 -23.07 -6.06 -2.89
CA ASP A 82 -23.74 -5.22 -3.88
C ASP A 82 -23.08 -3.84 -3.87
N GLU A 83 -22.18 -3.63 -4.82
CA GLU A 83 -21.40 -2.39 -4.99
C GLU A 83 -22.15 -1.32 -5.80
N SER A 84 -23.44 -1.52 -6.11
CA SER A 84 -24.21 -0.53 -6.87
C SER A 84 -24.63 0.67 -6.01
N GLU A 85 -24.33 1.87 -6.50
CA GLU A 85 -24.38 3.19 -5.83
C GLU A 85 -25.80 3.72 -5.47
N ASP A 86 -26.79 2.88 -5.22
CA ASP A 86 -28.12 3.34 -4.80
C ASP A 86 -28.20 3.44 -3.26
N GLY A 87 -27.71 4.57 -2.76
CA GLY A 87 -27.93 5.23 -1.46
C GLY A 87 -28.45 4.41 -0.26
N ILE A 88 -27.58 4.22 0.74
CA ILE A 88 -27.67 4.84 2.10
C ILE A 88 -26.45 4.36 2.95
N ALA A 89 -25.70 5.35 3.47
CA ALA A 89 -24.80 5.35 4.64
C ALA A 89 -23.67 4.30 4.77
N ASP A 90 -22.46 4.72 4.40
CA ASP A 90 -21.19 4.60 5.15
C ASP A 90 -21.07 3.42 6.16
N ILE A 91 -20.72 2.24 5.65
CA ILE A 91 -19.90 1.27 6.40
C ILE A 91 -18.71 0.94 5.49
N GLY A 92 -17.78 1.89 5.40
CA GLY A 92 -16.62 1.83 4.53
C GLY A 92 -15.79 0.56 4.74
N ALA A 93 -15.27 0.02 3.64
CA ALA A 93 -14.26 -1.04 3.67
C ALA A 93 -13.17 -0.66 4.68
N LYS A 94 -12.98 -1.49 5.71
CA LYS A 94 -11.92 -1.32 6.70
C LYS A 94 -10.63 -1.93 6.15
N TYR A 95 -9.53 -1.20 6.28
CA TYR A 95 -8.19 -1.59 5.86
C TYR A 95 -7.35 -1.99 7.07
N ARG A 96 -6.50 -3.01 6.90
CA ARG A 96 -5.63 -3.50 7.97
C ARG A 96 -4.54 -2.47 8.27
N VAL A 97 -4.19 -2.35 9.54
CA VAL A 97 -3.14 -1.47 10.03
C VAL A 97 -2.04 -2.32 10.64
N LYS A 98 -0.81 -2.15 10.12
CA LYS A 98 0.38 -2.86 10.58
C LYS A 98 1.24 -1.92 11.42
N ARG A 99 1.66 -2.41 12.59
CA ARG A 99 2.70 -1.75 13.42
C ARG A 99 4.07 -2.19 12.93
N ILE A 100 4.94 -1.22 12.69
CA ILE A 100 6.32 -1.41 12.25
C ILE A 100 7.27 -0.58 13.11
N THR A 101 8.51 -1.04 13.23
CA THR A 101 9.61 -0.22 13.74
C THR A 101 10.30 0.42 12.54
N TYR A 102 10.27 1.74 12.43
CA TYR A 102 10.89 2.51 11.36
C TYR A 102 11.88 3.52 11.94
N ARG A 103 13.18 3.31 11.70
CA ARG A 103 14.27 4.15 12.21
C ARG A 103 14.21 4.34 13.73
N GLY A 104 14.04 3.22 14.44
CA GLY A 104 13.91 3.19 15.91
C GLY A 104 12.60 3.72 16.49
N ARG A 105 11.60 4.06 15.66
CA ARG A 105 10.29 4.55 16.10
C ARG A 105 9.19 3.56 15.76
N GLU A 106 8.23 3.37 16.66
CA GLU A 106 7.04 2.59 16.40
C GLU A 106 6.01 3.43 15.64
N VAL A 107 5.71 3.03 14.41
CA VAL A 107 4.73 3.71 13.56
C VAL A 107 3.72 2.71 13.01
N LYS A 108 2.54 3.21 12.65
CA LYS A 108 1.47 2.42 12.02
C LYS A 108 1.43 2.75 10.54
N ILE A 109 1.34 1.73 9.70
CA ILE A 109 1.09 1.87 8.26
C ILE A 109 -0.23 1.19 7.91
N VAL A 110 -0.89 1.68 6.86
CA VAL A 110 -2.11 1.10 6.30
C VAL A 110 -1.71 0.11 5.20
N LEU A 111 -2.29 -1.09 5.27
CA LEU A 111 -2.09 -2.14 4.28
C LEU A 111 -3.17 -2.07 3.20
N GLN A 112 -2.81 -2.54 2.02
CA GLN A 112 -3.67 -2.64 0.85
C GLN A 112 -3.99 -4.10 0.52
N ASN A 113 -5.18 -4.29 -0.04
CA ASN A 113 -5.59 -5.55 -0.68
C ASN A 113 -5.35 -5.43 -2.21
N GLU A 114 -5.47 -6.52 -2.97
CA GLU A 114 -5.20 -6.55 -4.43
C GLU A 114 -5.93 -5.48 -5.26
N ASN A 115 -7.09 -4.99 -4.79
CA ASN A 115 -7.92 -3.96 -5.44
C ASN A 115 -8.08 -2.67 -4.62
N GLY A 116 -7.22 -2.43 -3.62
CA GLY A 116 -7.36 -1.29 -2.71
C GLY A 116 -7.08 0.07 -3.38
N PRO A 117 -7.59 1.18 -2.85
CA PRO A 117 -7.24 2.53 -3.29
C PRO A 117 -5.83 2.89 -2.86
N CYS A 118 -4.89 2.39 -3.65
CA CYS A 118 -3.47 2.63 -3.50
C CYS A 118 -3.06 4.12 -3.49
N PRO A 119 -3.76 5.10 -4.14
CA PRO A 119 -3.37 6.50 -4.04
C PRO A 119 -3.54 7.06 -2.62
N LEU A 120 -4.72 6.86 -2.01
CA LEU A 120 -5.01 7.37 -0.67
C LEU A 120 -4.13 6.70 0.39
N ILE A 121 -3.95 5.37 0.28
CA ILE A 121 -3.09 4.59 1.17
C ILE A 121 -1.63 5.04 1.04
N SER A 122 -1.13 5.26 -0.18
CA SER A 122 0.25 5.72 -0.40
C SER A 122 0.51 7.10 0.19
N ILE A 123 -0.42 8.04 0.03
CA ILE A 123 -0.36 9.37 0.64
C ILE A 123 -0.38 9.24 2.17
N GLY A 124 -1.34 8.48 2.71
CA GLY A 124 -1.48 8.24 4.14
C GLY A 124 -0.20 7.66 4.75
N ASN A 125 0.38 6.64 4.11
CA ASN A 125 1.60 6.01 4.56
C ASN A 125 2.82 6.95 4.53
N VAL A 126 2.94 7.83 3.53
CA VAL A 126 3.97 8.89 3.55
C VAL A 126 3.83 9.75 4.79
N LEU A 127 2.62 10.25 5.07
CA LEU A 127 2.37 11.12 6.23
C LEU A 127 2.53 10.40 7.57
N LEU A 128 2.15 9.12 7.65
CA LEU A 128 2.32 8.27 8.84
C LEU A 128 3.80 8.02 9.15
N LEU A 129 4.62 7.69 8.13
CA LEU A 129 6.06 7.51 8.29
C LEU A 129 6.78 8.82 8.64
N GLN A 130 6.21 9.96 8.24
CA GLN A 130 6.66 11.30 8.62
C GLN A 130 6.13 11.74 10.00
N GLU A 131 5.29 10.93 10.67
CA GLU A 131 4.58 11.26 11.91
C GLU A 131 3.75 12.57 11.85
N LYS A 132 3.36 12.97 10.64
CA LYS A 132 2.50 14.14 10.40
C LYS A 132 1.02 13.85 10.69
N ILE A 133 0.64 12.59 10.60
CA ILE A 133 -0.66 12.06 11.01
C ILE A 133 -0.44 10.82 11.88
N VAL A 134 -1.40 10.52 12.76
CA VAL A 134 -1.33 9.39 13.70
C VAL A 134 -2.65 8.63 13.70
N ILE A 135 -2.57 7.30 13.76
CA ILE A 135 -3.73 6.42 13.97
C ILE A 135 -3.81 6.09 15.46
N ASP A 136 -4.55 6.91 16.21
CA ASP A 136 -4.64 6.84 17.67
C ASP A 136 -5.36 5.58 18.20
N SER A 137 -6.12 4.88 17.36
CA SER A 137 -6.89 3.72 17.81
C SER A 137 -6.01 2.49 18.00
N ASP A 138 -6.23 1.71 19.05
CA ASP A 138 -5.62 0.38 19.23
C ASP A 138 -6.15 -0.67 18.24
N SER A 139 -7.19 -0.32 17.48
CA SER A 139 -7.68 -1.16 16.39
C SER A 139 -6.62 -1.33 15.31
N ASN A 140 -6.47 -2.56 14.81
CA ASN A 140 -5.68 -2.85 13.61
C ASN A 140 -6.49 -2.61 12.32
N LEU A 141 -7.52 -1.76 12.38
CA LEU A 141 -8.41 -1.46 11.26
C LEU A 141 -8.64 0.06 11.16
N ILE A 142 -8.70 0.57 9.93
CA ILE A 142 -9.02 1.96 9.62
C ILE A 142 -9.92 2.05 8.39
N SER A 143 -10.93 2.93 8.38
CA SER A 143 -11.71 3.21 7.17
C SER A 143 -11.00 4.25 6.29
N LEU A 144 -11.23 4.20 4.97
CA LEU A 144 -10.67 5.18 4.05
C LEU A 144 -11.11 6.60 4.36
N LYS A 145 -12.39 6.78 4.69
CA LYS A 145 -12.92 8.05 5.19
C LYS A 145 -12.10 8.57 6.38
N ARG A 146 -11.81 7.72 7.38
CA ARG A 146 -11.00 8.15 8.54
C ARG A 146 -9.57 8.50 8.13
N LEU A 147 -8.97 7.75 7.20
CA LEU A 147 -7.64 8.06 6.67
C LEU A 147 -7.66 9.40 5.90
N GLY A 148 -8.68 9.63 5.08
CA GLY A 148 -8.93 10.87 4.37
C GLY A 148 -9.10 12.05 5.31
N ASP A 149 -9.89 11.92 6.37
CA ASP A 149 -10.07 12.94 7.41
C ASP A 149 -8.72 13.34 8.05
N LEU A 150 -7.84 12.37 8.32
CA LEU A 150 -6.50 12.63 8.87
C LEU A 150 -5.63 13.40 7.87
N ILE A 151 -5.65 13.01 6.59
CA ILE A 151 -4.90 13.66 5.52
C ILE A 151 -5.37 15.11 5.31
N ILE A 152 -6.69 15.32 5.22
CA ILE A 152 -7.29 16.66 5.08
C ILE A 152 -7.06 17.51 6.32
N GLY A 153 -7.16 16.91 7.52
CA GLY A 153 -6.80 17.58 8.77
C GLY A 153 -5.37 18.09 8.76
N HIS A 154 -4.42 17.29 8.26
CA HIS A 154 -3.03 17.72 8.08
C HIS A 154 -2.89 18.86 7.06
N ALA A 155 -3.55 18.76 5.90
CA ALA A 155 -3.54 19.82 4.89
C ALA A 155 -4.06 21.15 5.45
N LYS A 156 -5.15 21.13 6.21
CA LYS A 156 -5.70 22.33 6.88
C LYS A 156 -4.70 22.95 7.87
N LEU A 157 -3.92 22.12 8.57
CA LEU A 157 -2.87 22.61 9.47
C LEU A 157 -1.70 23.24 8.71
N LEU A 158 -1.31 22.68 7.56
CA LEU A 158 -0.24 23.25 6.71
C LEU A 158 -0.59 24.66 6.22
N TYR A 159 -1.86 24.89 5.88
CA TYR A 159 -2.34 26.16 5.30
C TYR A 159 -3.20 26.98 6.26
N ALA A 160 -3.04 26.79 7.58
CA ALA A 160 -3.84 27.48 8.58
C ALA A 160 -3.73 29.03 8.50
N GLU A 161 -2.61 29.53 8.00
CA GLU A 161 -2.34 30.97 7.81
C GLU A 161 -2.69 31.48 6.41
N GLU A 162 -3.20 30.61 5.51
CA GLU A 162 -3.53 30.93 4.12
C GLU A 162 -5.05 30.80 3.88
N PRO A 163 -5.86 31.82 4.23
CA PRO A 163 -7.32 31.75 4.21
C PRO A 163 -7.91 31.52 2.81
N ASP A 164 -7.16 31.82 1.75
CA ASP A 164 -7.58 31.60 0.36
C ASP A 164 -7.49 30.12 -0.06
N ILE A 165 -6.66 29.31 0.61
CA ILE A 165 -6.44 27.90 0.28
C ILE A 165 -7.38 26.97 1.06
N LEU A 166 -7.76 27.34 2.29
CA LEU A 166 -8.63 26.51 3.14
C LEU A 166 -9.95 26.10 2.48
N PRO A 167 -10.69 26.99 1.76
CA PRO A 167 -11.91 26.59 1.06
C PRO A 167 -11.66 25.58 -0.06
N ILE A 168 -10.47 25.62 -0.68
CA ILE A 168 -10.08 24.64 -1.70
C ILE A 168 -9.89 23.28 -1.04
N ILE A 169 -9.19 23.23 0.10
CA ILE A 169 -9.00 21.98 0.86
C ILE A 169 -10.34 21.39 1.34
N ASP A 170 -11.27 22.25 1.79
CA ASP A 170 -12.63 21.84 2.16
C ASP A 170 -13.42 21.26 0.97
N ASP A 171 -13.19 21.79 -0.24
CA ASP A 171 -13.80 21.23 -1.45
C ASP A 171 -13.19 19.87 -1.79
N TYR A 172 -11.87 19.71 -1.68
CA TYR A 172 -11.15 18.45 -1.91
C TYR A 172 -11.69 17.30 -1.04
N GLU A 173 -12.07 17.59 0.21
CA GLU A 173 -12.72 16.63 1.11
C GLU A 173 -14.01 16.04 0.50
N LYS A 174 -14.75 16.85 -0.27
CA LYS A 174 -16.05 16.48 -0.86
C LYS A 174 -15.94 15.97 -2.29
N THR A 175 -15.00 16.51 -3.07
CA THR A 175 -14.94 16.31 -4.52
C THR A 175 -13.81 15.38 -4.96
N VAL A 176 -12.68 15.37 -4.22
CA VAL A 176 -11.47 14.64 -4.61
C VAL A 176 -11.24 13.37 -3.79
N LEU A 177 -11.47 13.39 -2.47
CA LEU A 177 -11.32 12.18 -1.64
C LEU A 177 -12.07 10.97 -2.19
N PRO A 178 -13.35 11.06 -2.63
CA PRO A 178 -14.05 9.92 -3.21
C PRO A 178 -13.33 9.35 -4.44
N SER A 179 -12.73 10.19 -5.29
CA SER A 179 -11.97 9.73 -6.46
C SER A 179 -10.70 8.98 -6.08
N LEU A 180 -10.05 9.35 -4.97
CA LEU A 180 -8.88 8.63 -4.45
C LEU A 180 -9.26 7.28 -3.85
N GLU A 181 -10.50 7.12 -3.35
CA GLU A 181 -11.06 5.86 -2.85
C GLU A 181 -11.46 4.89 -3.97
N THR A 182 -11.84 5.39 -5.14
CA THR A 182 -12.21 4.55 -6.30
C THR A 182 -11.05 4.30 -7.27
N GLY A 183 -9.99 5.11 -7.19
CA GLY A 183 -8.80 5.02 -8.05
C GLY A 183 -8.48 6.33 -8.75
N LEU A 184 -7.21 6.72 -8.69
CA LEU A 184 -6.71 7.94 -9.32
C LEU A 184 -6.23 7.66 -10.75
N ILE A 185 -6.90 8.25 -11.73
CA ILE A 185 -6.47 8.19 -13.12
C ILE A 185 -5.39 9.26 -13.36
N VAL A 186 -4.21 8.82 -13.79
CA VAL A 186 -3.10 9.70 -14.16
C VAL A 186 -2.75 9.55 -15.63
N ASN A 187 -2.31 10.65 -16.23
CA ASN A 187 -1.79 10.67 -17.59
C ASN A 187 -0.36 11.23 -17.52
N ILE A 188 0.63 10.39 -17.85
CA ILE A 188 2.06 10.73 -17.68
C ILE A 188 2.65 11.28 -18.98
N ASN A 189 3.74 12.05 -18.87
CA ASN A 189 4.63 12.39 -19.98
C ASN A 189 5.94 11.63 -19.88
N PHE A 190 6.69 11.52 -20.97
CA PHE A 190 7.87 10.64 -21.03
C PHE A 190 9.20 11.37 -20.83
N ASN A 191 9.19 12.64 -20.39
CA ASN A 191 10.39 13.48 -20.29
C ASN A 191 10.82 13.85 -18.86
N SER A 192 9.98 13.62 -17.86
CA SER A 192 10.24 14.04 -16.48
C SER A 192 9.70 13.02 -15.49
N ILE A 193 10.42 12.77 -14.39
CA ILE A 193 9.94 11.87 -13.32
C ILE A 193 8.69 12.40 -12.61
N SER A 194 8.46 13.71 -12.63
CA SER A 194 7.25 14.37 -12.11
C SER A 194 6.29 14.73 -13.24
N GLY A 195 6.40 13.99 -14.35
CA GLY A 195 5.71 14.25 -15.59
C GLY A 195 4.27 13.80 -15.58
N PHE A 196 3.39 14.51 -14.90
CA PHE A 196 1.95 14.21 -14.86
C PHE A 196 1.14 15.36 -15.46
N GLU A 197 0.09 15.02 -16.21
CA GLU A 197 -0.95 15.98 -16.57
C GLU A 197 -1.59 16.56 -15.31
N LYS A 198 -1.71 17.89 -15.27
CA LYS A 198 -2.28 18.58 -14.12
C LYS A 198 -3.80 18.39 -14.09
N THR A 199 -4.25 17.44 -13.27
CA THR A 199 -5.66 17.22 -12.96
C THR A 199 -5.96 17.69 -11.54
N VAL A 200 -7.23 18.01 -11.26
CA VAL A 200 -7.65 18.42 -9.90
C VAL A 200 -7.31 17.32 -8.87
N PRO A 201 -7.61 16.02 -9.09
CA PRO A 201 -7.25 15.00 -8.11
C PRO A 201 -5.75 14.88 -7.83
N CYS A 202 -4.88 15.23 -8.79
CA CYS A 202 -3.42 15.19 -8.61
C CYS A 202 -2.86 16.38 -7.80
N GLN A 203 -3.57 17.50 -7.65
CA GLN A 203 -2.99 18.64 -6.91
C GLN A 203 -2.95 18.40 -5.39
N ILE A 204 -3.61 17.34 -4.90
CA ILE A 204 -3.50 16.92 -3.50
C ILE A 204 -2.05 16.64 -3.10
N PHE A 205 -1.23 16.12 -4.02
CA PHE A 205 0.19 15.88 -3.80
C PHE A 205 0.94 17.19 -3.56
N ASP A 206 0.62 18.24 -4.32
CA ASP A 206 1.20 19.58 -4.16
C ASP A 206 0.79 20.18 -2.81
N TYR A 207 -0.50 20.13 -2.44
CA TYR A 207 -0.98 20.64 -1.15
C TYR A 207 -0.36 19.92 0.05
N LEU A 208 -0.06 18.63 -0.07
CA LEU A 208 0.56 17.87 1.01
C LEU A 208 2.09 17.98 1.03
N ASN A 209 2.69 18.70 0.07
CA ASN A 209 4.13 18.72 -0.17
C ASN A 209 4.72 17.30 -0.32
N ILE A 210 4.03 16.43 -1.07
CA ILE A 210 4.45 15.06 -1.36
C ILE A 210 4.78 14.97 -2.84
N LYS A 211 6.00 14.56 -3.19
CA LYS A 211 6.35 14.32 -4.60
C LYS A 211 5.59 13.10 -5.13
N LEU A 212 4.89 13.28 -6.25
CA LEU A 212 4.43 12.17 -7.09
C LEU A 212 5.45 11.95 -8.21
N VAL A 213 5.96 10.72 -8.34
CA VAL A 213 7.00 10.37 -9.31
C VAL A 213 6.67 9.10 -10.09
N HIS A 214 7.16 8.99 -11.33
CA HIS A 214 7.16 7.77 -12.13
C HIS A 214 8.50 7.58 -12.84
N GLY A 215 8.80 6.34 -13.24
CA GLY A 215 10.06 6.01 -13.91
C GLY A 215 9.90 5.65 -15.39
N TRP A 216 8.75 5.96 -15.99
CA TRP A 216 8.46 5.66 -17.39
C TRP A 216 9.00 6.75 -18.32
N ILE A 217 10.33 6.83 -18.45
CA ILE A 217 11.01 7.94 -19.11
C ILE A 217 11.71 7.46 -20.38
N SER A 218 11.55 8.20 -21.48
CA SER A 218 12.28 7.96 -22.72
C SER A 218 13.74 8.35 -22.55
N ASP A 219 14.68 7.43 -22.76
CA ASP A 219 16.11 7.68 -22.65
C ASP A 219 16.58 8.71 -23.72
N PRO A 220 17.18 9.85 -23.35
CA PRO A 220 17.71 10.84 -24.29
C PRO A 220 18.82 10.31 -25.22
N LYS A 221 19.45 9.16 -24.91
CA LYS A 221 20.36 8.47 -25.83
C LYS A 221 19.66 8.06 -27.13
N ASN A 222 18.36 7.79 -27.06
CA ASN A 222 17.52 7.54 -28.23
C ASN A 222 16.95 8.89 -28.71
N THR A 223 17.83 9.76 -29.22
CA THR A 223 17.52 11.19 -29.48
C THR A 223 16.26 11.42 -30.29
N GLU A 224 16.07 10.68 -31.39
CA GLU A 224 14.89 10.85 -32.26
C GLU A 224 13.60 10.42 -31.55
N ALA A 225 13.59 9.24 -30.92
CA ALA A 225 12.45 8.78 -30.12
C ALA A 225 12.11 9.77 -29.01
N HIS A 226 13.10 10.16 -28.20
CA HIS A 226 12.93 11.11 -27.10
C HIS A 226 12.34 12.45 -27.58
N ASN A 227 12.82 12.99 -28.69
CA ASN A 227 12.31 14.24 -29.25
C ASN A 227 10.87 14.13 -29.77
N LEU A 228 10.48 12.97 -30.31
CA LEU A 228 9.14 12.76 -30.85
C LEU A 228 8.07 12.57 -29.77
N ILE A 229 8.42 11.87 -28.69
CA ILE A 229 7.43 11.44 -27.68
C ILE A 229 7.59 12.09 -26.32
N GLY A 230 8.73 12.71 -26.01
CA GLY A 230 9.04 13.20 -24.67
C GLY A 230 8.02 14.22 -24.16
N SER A 231 7.53 15.10 -25.03
CA SER A 231 6.50 16.10 -24.70
C SER A 231 5.07 15.58 -24.79
N LEU A 232 4.85 14.38 -25.33
CA LEU A 232 3.52 13.80 -25.44
C LEU A 232 3.14 13.13 -24.13
N THR A 233 1.85 13.15 -23.82
CA THR A 233 1.31 12.30 -22.76
C THR A 233 1.05 10.88 -23.28
N TYR A 234 0.86 9.92 -22.36
CA TYR A 234 0.46 8.55 -22.71
C TYR A 234 -0.80 8.54 -23.59
N ASN A 235 -1.85 9.28 -23.19
CA ASN A 235 -3.11 9.35 -23.95
C ASN A 235 -2.96 9.99 -25.34
N GLU A 236 -2.00 10.90 -25.54
CA GLU A 236 -1.71 11.47 -26.86
C GLU A 236 -0.91 10.51 -27.73
N LEU A 237 0.00 9.74 -27.13
CA LEU A 237 0.90 8.83 -27.81
C LEU A 237 0.23 7.50 -28.17
N ALA A 238 -0.61 6.93 -27.30
CA ALA A 238 -1.27 5.66 -27.50
C ALA A 238 -1.99 5.52 -28.86
N PRO A 239 -2.86 6.47 -29.30
CA PRO A 239 -3.48 6.39 -30.62
C PRO A 239 -2.46 6.56 -31.76
N LYS A 240 -1.43 7.41 -31.57
CA LYS A 240 -0.39 7.64 -32.58
C LYS A 240 0.42 6.38 -32.88
N ILE A 241 0.59 5.49 -31.89
CA ILE A 241 1.32 4.21 -32.07
C ILE A 241 0.53 3.21 -32.93
N VAL A 242 -0.80 3.26 -32.89
CA VAL A 242 -1.67 2.42 -33.74
C VAL A 242 -1.52 2.84 -35.21
N THR A 243 -1.43 4.13 -35.46
CA THR A 243 -1.22 4.72 -36.79
C THR A 243 0.17 5.35 -36.92
N PHE A 244 1.21 4.58 -36.59
CA PHE A 244 2.58 5.09 -36.42
C PHE A 244 3.11 5.78 -37.68
N GLU A 245 3.07 5.10 -38.83
CA GLU A 245 3.55 5.65 -40.11
C GLU A 245 2.86 6.97 -40.50
N GLN A 246 1.58 7.12 -40.15
CA GLN A 246 0.81 8.34 -40.43
C GLN A 246 1.14 9.46 -39.43
N SER A 247 1.36 9.09 -38.17
CA SER A 247 1.57 10.04 -37.07
C SER A 247 3.01 10.55 -37.02
N PHE A 248 3.97 9.73 -37.48
CA PHE A 248 5.39 10.00 -37.48
C PHE A 248 6.01 9.61 -38.84
N PRO A 249 5.62 10.27 -39.95
CA PRO A 249 6.00 9.86 -41.32
C PRO A 249 7.50 9.98 -41.61
N ASN A 250 8.22 10.79 -40.83
CA ASN A 250 9.66 11.00 -40.98
C ASN A 250 10.48 10.18 -39.98
N ALA A 251 9.84 9.36 -39.13
CA ALA A 251 10.55 8.57 -38.15
C ALA A 251 11.31 7.42 -38.81
N ASN A 252 12.54 7.17 -38.37
CA ASN A 252 13.30 6.03 -38.85
C ASN A 252 12.76 4.70 -38.27
N LEU A 253 13.02 3.57 -38.95
CA LEU A 253 12.58 2.23 -38.52
C LEU A 253 13.04 1.84 -37.10
N GLY A 254 14.24 2.28 -36.69
CA GLY A 254 14.76 2.03 -35.34
C GLY A 254 14.01 2.79 -34.25
N THR A 255 13.50 3.98 -34.58
CA THR A 255 12.74 4.85 -33.68
C THR A 255 11.38 4.27 -33.36
N GLU A 256 10.71 3.69 -34.37
CA GLU A 256 9.46 2.96 -34.13
C GLU A 256 9.67 1.81 -33.15
N ALA A 257 10.71 0.99 -33.36
CA ALA A 257 11.02 -0.12 -32.47
C ALA A 257 11.28 0.37 -31.03
N GLN A 258 12.05 1.44 -30.85
CA GLN A 258 12.34 2.05 -29.55
C GLN A 258 11.08 2.57 -28.84
N ILE A 259 10.20 3.28 -29.56
CA ILE A 259 8.94 3.80 -28.99
C ILE A 259 8.01 2.65 -28.60
N ARG A 260 7.90 1.61 -29.45
CA ARG A 260 7.09 0.42 -29.14
C ARG A 260 7.64 -0.36 -27.96
N GLU A 261 8.96 -0.51 -27.86
CA GLU A 261 9.63 -1.15 -26.72
C GLU A 261 9.36 -0.38 -25.42
N LEU A 262 9.51 0.95 -25.44
CA LEU A 262 9.18 1.80 -24.30
C LEU A 262 7.73 1.61 -23.85
N ILE A 263 6.79 1.53 -24.79
CA ILE A 263 5.37 1.50 -24.46
C ILE A 263 4.91 0.12 -23.98
N ASN A 264 5.57 -0.93 -24.44
CA ASN A 264 5.32 -2.30 -24.01
C ASN A 264 6.09 -2.66 -22.73
N CYS A 265 6.89 -1.75 -22.15
CA CYS A 265 7.60 -2.01 -20.90
C CYS A 265 6.68 -1.93 -19.68
N HIS A 266 7.15 -2.42 -18.53
CA HIS A 266 6.43 -2.43 -17.25
C HIS A 266 6.37 -1.05 -16.57
N GLN A 267 6.07 -0.01 -17.37
CA GLN A 267 5.97 1.41 -16.98
C GLN A 267 7.20 1.91 -16.19
N LEU A 268 8.38 1.39 -16.51
CA LEU A 268 9.63 1.68 -15.82
C LEU A 268 10.82 1.46 -16.75
N THR A 269 11.74 2.40 -16.81
CA THR A 269 13.00 2.32 -17.58
C THR A 269 14.22 2.49 -16.68
N ASP A 270 15.38 1.99 -17.12
CA ASP A 270 16.60 2.06 -16.31
C ASP A 270 17.05 3.51 -16.16
N TYR A 271 16.89 4.28 -17.25
CA TYR A 271 17.08 5.72 -17.26
C TYR A 271 16.14 6.42 -16.26
N GLY A 272 14.85 6.06 -16.24
CA GLY A 272 13.89 6.63 -15.30
C GLY A 272 14.22 6.31 -13.84
N LEU A 273 14.64 5.07 -13.54
CA LEU A 273 15.11 4.68 -12.19
C LEU A 273 16.32 5.50 -11.74
N GLU A 274 17.31 5.65 -12.62
CA GLU A 274 18.52 6.44 -12.31
C GLU A 274 18.18 7.92 -12.13
N LEU A 275 17.24 8.45 -12.91
CA LEU A 275 16.76 9.81 -12.78
C LEU A 275 16.05 10.03 -11.44
N ILE A 276 15.23 9.08 -10.99
CA ILE A 276 14.63 9.12 -9.64
C ILE A 276 15.74 9.10 -8.56
N ARG A 277 16.71 8.18 -8.65
CA ARG A 277 17.84 8.11 -7.69
C ARG A 277 18.62 9.41 -7.61
N SER A 278 18.83 10.08 -8.74
CA SER A 278 19.60 11.32 -8.81
C SER A 278 18.84 12.56 -8.30
N ASN A 279 17.50 12.57 -8.39
CA ASN A 279 16.68 13.74 -8.06
C ASN A 279 15.96 13.65 -6.70
N LEU A 280 15.85 12.45 -6.12
CA LEU A 280 15.30 12.26 -4.79
C LEU A 280 16.42 12.45 -3.75
N GLN A 281 16.12 13.19 -2.67
CA GLN A 281 17.04 13.31 -1.54
C GLN A 281 17.06 12.00 -0.75
N ASP A 282 18.19 11.69 -0.10
CA ASP A 282 18.23 10.56 0.83
C ASP A 282 17.24 10.81 1.98
N ASP A 283 16.52 9.75 2.34
CA ASP A 283 15.42 9.70 3.30
C ASP A 283 14.17 10.51 2.94
N GLU A 284 14.07 11.01 1.72
CA GLU A 284 12.87 11.68 1.23
C GLU A 284 11.80 10.66 0.84
N LEU A 285 10.63 10.78 1.48
CA LEU A 285 9.44 9.98 1.19
C LEU A 285 8.61 10.62 0.08
N CYS A 286 8.18 9.79 -0.87
CA CYS A 286 7.37 10.19 -2.02
C CYS A 286 6.36 9.11 -2.40
N VAL A 287 5.48 9.41 -3.35
CA VAL A 287 4.57 8.45 -3.96
C VAL A 287 5.08 8.10 -5.36
N PHE A 288 5.22 6.81 -5.63
CA PHE A 288 5.72 6.26 -6.88
C PHE A 288 4.58 5.60 -7.67
N PHE A 289 4.43 5.95 -8.93
CA PHE A 289 3.46 5.38 -9.85
C PHE A 289 4.14 4.40 -10.82
N ARG A 290 3.64 3.15 -10.85
CA ARG A 290 4.07 2.10 -11.78
C ARG A 290 2.96 1.05 -11.94
N ASN A 291 2.77 0.55 -13.15
CA ASN A 291 1.78 -0.48 -13.49
C ASN A 291 0.37 -0.19 -12.98
N ASN A 292 -0.10 1.05 -13.18
CA ASN A 292 -1.40 1.53 -12.67
C ASN A 292 -1.56 1.45 -11.15
N HIS A 293 -0.45 1.38 -10.42
CA HIS A 293 -0.42 1.28 -8.97
C HIS A 293 0.41 2.42 -8.37
N PHE A 294 -0.01 2.89 -7.19
CA PHE A 294 0.70 3.88 -6.41
C PHE A 294 1.31 3.19 -5.20
N ALA A 295 2.58 3.46 -4.93
CA ALA A 295 3.26 2.93 -3.77
C ALA A 295 4.04 4.03 -3.04
N THR A 296 4.16 3.92 -1.73
CA THR A 296 5.07 4.78 -0.96
C THR A 296 6.51 4.36 -1.23
N MET A 297 7.39 5.32 -1.57
CA MET A 297 8.79 5.07 -1.90
C MET A 297 9.70 6.03 -1.13
N THR A 298 10.90 5.58 -0.77
CA THR A 298 11.97 6.41 -0.23
C THR A 298 13.29 6.09 -0.92
N LYS A 299 14.21 7.07 -0.94
CA LYS A 299 15.63 6.80 -1.17
C LYS A 299 16.32 6.65 0.19
N HIS A 300 17.23 5.69 0.33
CA HIS A 300 18.05 5.52 1.52
C HIS A 300 19.42 4.97 1.12
N GLU A 301 20.49 5.63 1.54
CA GLU A 301 21.88 5.32 1.18
C GLU A 301 22.06 5.11 -0.34
N GLY A 302 21.51 6.05 -1.12
CA GLY A 302 21.57 5.99 -2.59
C GLY A 302 20.66 4.95 -3.27
N ASN A 303 19.95 4.10 -2.51
CA ASN A 303 19.09 3.04 -3.04
C ASN A 303 17.61 3.40 -2.92
N LEU A 304 16.78 2.95 -3.87
CA LEU A 304 15.33 3.15 -3.83
C LEU A 304 14.63 1.97 -3.15
N HIS A 305 13.65 2.28 -2.33
CA HIS A 305 12.89 1.29 -1.57
C HIS A 305 11.39 1.59 -1.64
N ILE A 306 10.57 0.56 -1.87
CA ILE A 306 9.12 0.63 -1.87
C ILE A 306 8.60 0.06 -0.55
N LEU A 307 7.61 0.71 0.04
CA LEU A 307 6.96 0.23 1.26
C LEU A 307 6.14 -1.03 0.97
N VAL A 308 6.41 -2.10 1.70
CA VAL A 308 5.64 -3.34 1.65
C VAL A 308 4.32 -3.13 2.39
N SER A 309 3.28 -2.80 1.63
CA SER A 309 1.94 -2.52 2.14
C SER A 309 0.93 -3.62 1.82
N ASP A 310 1.32 -4.72 1.19
CA ASP A 310 0.41 -5.84 0.92
C ASP A 310 -0.04 -6.52 2.22
N VAL A 311 -1.35 -6.81 2.31
CA VAL A 311 -1.99 -7.42 3.48
C VAL A 311 -1.41 -8.79 3.84
N GLY A 312 -0.85 -9.53 2.88
CA GLY A 312 -0.17 -10.80 3.11
C GLY A 312 1.04 -10.70 4.04
N TYR A 313 1.59 -9.50 4.24
CA TYR A 313 2.69 -9.23 5.17
C TYR A 313 2.23 -8.62 6.51
N GLU A 314 0.94 -8.68 6.85
CA GLU A 314 0.40 -8.11 8.09
C GLU A 314 1.15 -8.60 9.35
N THR A 315 1.42 -9.90 9.43
CA THR A 315 2.09 -10.52 10.59
C THR A 315 3.60 -10.33 10.60
N GLU A 316 4.20 -10.02 9.44
CA GLU A 316 5.65 -9.96 9.25
C GLU A 316 6.21 -8.58 9.57
N ARG A 317 6.33 -8.23 10.86
CA ARG A 317 6.82 -6.91 11.30
C ARG A 317 8.25 -6.57 10.84
N ALA A 318 9.07 -7.59 10.62
CA ALA A 318 10.44 -7.44 10.13
C ALA A 318 10.53 -7.10 8.64
N ILE A 319 9.42 -7.19 7.89
CA ILE A 319 9.35 -6.85 6.47
C ILE A 319 8.62 -5.52 6.33
N VAL A 320 9.36 -4.48 5.96
CA VAL A 320 8.86 -3.10 5.83
C VAL A 320 9.14 -2.55 4.44
N TRP A 321 10.35 -2.77 3.92
CA TRP A 321 10.78 -2.20 2.65
C TRP A 321 11.17 -3.27 1.65
N GLU A 322 10.91 -3.03 0.37
CA GLU A 322 11.41 -3.80 -0.75
C GLU A 322 12.41 -2.94 -1.53
N LYS A 323 13.63 -3.43 -1.72
CA LYS A 323 14.67 -2.69 -2.45
C LYS A 323 14.52 -2.88 -3.96
N ILE A 324 14.49 -1.77 -4.70
CA ILE A 324 14.52 -1.80 -6.17
C ILE A 324 15.97 -1.91 -6.65
N VAL A 325 16.39 -3.13 -7.00
CA VAL A 325 17.72 -3.40 -7.56
C VAL A 325 17.75 -3.08 -9.07
N SER A 326 16.81 -3.64 -9.83
CA SER A 326 16.64 -3.43 -11.28
C SER A 326 15.19 -3.70 -11.71
N ILE A 327 14.85 -3.48 -12.99
CA ILE A 327 13.49 -3.58 -13.53
C ILE A 327 12.86 -4.99 -13.42
N GLY A 328 13.67 -6.01 -13.14
CA GLY A 328 13.23 -7.38 -12.87
C GLY A 328 14.17 -8.15 -11.93
N GLY A 329 14.87 -7.44 -11.05
CA GLY A 329 15.76 -8.05 -10.07
C GLY A 329 15.00 -8.84 -9.00
N GLU A 330 15.71 -9.69 -8.26
CA GLU A 330 15.12 -10.40 -7.12
C GLU A 330 14.63 -9.42 -6.05
N ASN A 331 13.45 -9.71 -5.47
CA ASN A 331 12.86 -8.89 -4.42
C ASN A 331 13.69 -9.06 -3.14
N LEU A 332 14.34 -7.98 -2.70
CA LEU A 332 15.06 -7.95 -1.42
C LEU A 332 14.21 -7.24 -0.37
N PHE A 333 13.66 -8.02 0.56
CA PHE A 333 12.89 -7.51 1.70
C PHE A 333 13.81 -7.08 2.85
N LEU A 334 13.49 -5.92 3.43
CA LEU A 334 14.26 -5.25 4.47
C LEU A 334 13.35 -4.83 5.63
N SER A 335 13.94 -4.72 6.82
CA SER A 335 13.32 -4.12 8.00
C SER A 335 13.17 -2.61 7.86
N GLY A 336 12.48 -1.97 8.81
CA GLY A 336 12.33 -0.51 8.80
C GLY A 336 13.62 0.27 9.08
N ASP A 337 14.72 -0.43 9.41
CA ASP A 337 16.07 0.12 9.46
C ASP A 337 16.89 -0.21 8.20
N PHE A 338 16.22 -0.62 7.11
CA PHE A 338 16.81 -0.96 5.81
C PHE A 338 17.81 -2.11 5.84
N LYS A 339 17.67 -3.02 6.82
CA LYS A 339 18.51 -4.21 6.97
C LYS A 339 17.79 -5.47 6.52
N THR A 340 18.51 -6.38 5.90
CA THR A 340 18.04 -7.74 5.64
C THR A 340 17.83 -8.50 6.97
N ARG A 341 17.10 -9.61 6.92
CA ARG A 341 16.95 -10.52 8.07
C ARG A 341 18.31 -11.01 8.58
N LYS A 342 19.24 -11.30 7.66
CA LYS A 342 20.61 -11.74 8.00
C LYS A 342 21.37 -10.64 8.73
N GLU A 343 21.37 -9.41 8.21
CA GLU A 343 22.05 -8.28 8.86
C GLU A 343 21.45 -7.93 10.22
N SER A 344 20.12 -8.03 10.35
CA SER A 344 19.43 -7.83 11.63
C SER A 344 19.83 -8.89 12.66
N ALA A 345 19.86 -10.17 12.27
CA ALA A 345 20.31 -11.26 13.14
C ALA A 345 21.78 -11.09 13.56
N LEU A 346 22.66 -10.66 12.63
CA LEU A 346 24.07 -10.39 12.94
C LEU A 346 24.21 -9.26 13.97
N GLU A 347 23.44 -8.17 13.83
CA GLU A 347 23.47 -7.08 14.80
C GLU A 347 22.96 -7.52 16.18
N GLU A 348 21.92 -8.34 16.24
CA GLU A 348 21.42 -8.91 17.50
C GLU A 348 22.47 -9.76 18.21
N VAL A 349 23.18 -10.62 17.47
CA VAL A 349 24.32 -11.40 18.02
C VAL A 349 25.40 -10.47 18.56
N ARG A 350 25.77 -9.42 17.80
CA ARG A 350 26.78 -8.45 18.21
C ARG A 350 26.39 -7.76 19.53
N LEU A 351 25.14 -7.29 19.63
CA LEU A 351 24.61 -6.62 20.81
C LEU A 351 24.52 -7.56 22.01
N ASN A 352 24.11 -8.81 21.81
CA ASN A 352 24.05 -9.81 22.88
C ASN A 352 25.44 -10.14 23.43
N LEU A 353 26.45 -10.31 22.58
CA LEU A 353 27.83 -10.55 23.03
C LEU A 353 28.39 -9.35 23.82
N LEU A 354 28.14 -8.13 23.35
CA LEU A 354 28.51 -6.92 24.10
C LEU A 354 27.79 -6.85 25.45
N ALA A 355 26.49 -7.18 25.50
CA ALA A 355 25.71 -7.19 26.72
C ALA A 355 26.14 -8.28 27.72
N ILE A 356 26.67 -9.41 27.23
CA ILE A 356 27.28 -10.46 28.05
C ILE A 356 28.59 -9.96 28.71
N GLY A 357 29.22 -8.91 28.17
CA GLY A 357 30.43 -8.31 28.71
C GLY A 357 31.69 -8.61 27.90
N TYR A 358 31.57 -9.10 26.67
CA TYR A 358 32.73 -9.29 25.80
C TYR A 358 33.27 -7.96 25.26
N LYS A 359 34.59 -7.89 25.02
CA LYS A 359 35.21 -6.67 24.49
C LYS A 359 34.86 -6.49 23.02
N GLU A 360 34.78 -5.24 22.59
CA GLU A 360 34.40 -4.89 21.21
C GLU A 360 35.34 -5.46 20.15
N SER A 361 36.63 -5.61 20.45
CA SER A 361 37.60 -6.29 19.58
C SER A 361 37.33 -7.79 19.43
N GLU A 362 36.93 -8.47 20.51
CA GLU A 362 36.64 -9.90 20.54
C GLU A 362 35.32 -10.19 19.81
N VAL A 363 34.31 -9.35 20.04
CA VAL A 363 33.03 -9.40 19.32
C VAL A 363 33.24 -9.19 17.83
N LYS A 364 34.08 -8.24 17.42
CA LYS A 364 34.38 -8.02 16.00
C LYS A 364 34.98 -9.27 15.33
N GLU A 365 35.95 -9.92 15.96
CA GLU A 365 36.53 -11.16 15.44
C GLU A 365 35.49 -12.28 15.30
N ALA A 366 34.57 -12.40 16.27
CA ALA A 366 33.48 -13.36 16.22
C ALA A 366 32.51 -13.06 15.06
N MET A 367 32.15 -11.80 14.86
CA MET A 367 31.25 -11.41 13.76
C MET A 367 31.88 -11.68 12.39
N ASP A 368 33.17 -11.41 12.20
CA ASP A 368 33.88 -11.73 10.96
C ASP A 368 33.89 -13.26 10.69
N PHE A 369 33.99 -14.06 11.75
CA PHE A 369 33.89 -15.52 11.66
C PHE A 369 32.47 -16.01 11.32
N VAL A 370 31.43 -15.43 11.93
CA VAL A 370 30.03 -15.75 11.61
C VAL A 370 29.70 -15.38 10.15
N ILE A 371 30.17 -14.22 9.68
CA ILE A 371 29.94 -13.77 8.29
C ILE A 371 30.59 -14.71 7.27
N SER A 372 31.79 -15.22 7.59
CA SER A 372 32.52 -16.16 6.73
C SER A 372 32.00 -17.60 6.82
N SER A 373 31.28 -17.94 7.89
CA SER A 373 30.61 -19.23 8.04
C SER A 373 29.32 -19.24 7.21
N ASN A 374 29.35 -19.90 6.07
CA ASN A 374 28.22 -19.98 5.13
C ASN A 374 27.20 -21.09 5.51
N ASP A 375 27.15 -21.51 6.77
CA ASP A 375 26.30 -22.61 7.22
C ASP A 375 24.92 -22.08 7.61
N ALA A 376 23.99 -22.13 6.64
CA ALA A 376 22.63 -21.64 6.81
C ALA A 376 21.78 -22.45 7.82
N ASN A 377 22.28 -23.60 8.30
CA ASN A 377 21.56 -24.48 9.21
C ASN A 377 21.88 -24.25 10.70
N VAL A 378 22.84 -23.37 11.01
CA VAL A 378 23.25 -23.09 12.39
C VAL A 378 22.92 -21.64 12.74
N GLU A 379 22.29 -21.44 13.89
CA GLU A 379 21.94 -20.10 14.36
C GLU A 379 23.20 -19.23 14.51
N PRO A 380 23.21 -17.99 13.99
CA PRO A 380 24.39 -17.11 14.03
C PRO A 380 24.97 -16.92 15.44
N PHE A 381 24.12 -16.92 16.47
CA PHE A 381 24.54 -16.80 17.87
C PHE A 381 25.33 -18.02 18.37
N ASP A 382 24.98 -19.23 17.93
CA ASP A 382 25.66 -20.47 18.31
C ASP A 382 27.04 -20.56 17.66
N ILE A 383 27.15 -20.13 16.38
CA ILE A 383 28.42 -20.00 15.67
C ILE A 383 29.33 -19.02 16.42
N ALA A 384 28.79 -17.85 16.78
CA ALA A 384 29.54 -16.83 17.50
C ALA A 384 30.02 -17.34 18.86
N THR A 385 29.14 -17.93 19.66
CA THR A 385 29.46 -18.46 20.99
C THR A 385 30.50 -19.59 20.92
N SER A 386 30.38 -20.47 19.93
CA SER A 386 31.37 -21.54 19.68
C SER A 386 32.74 -20.98 19.34
N PHE A 387 32.78 -19.92 18.52
CA PHE A 387 34.02 -19.21 18.21
C PHE A 387 34.63 -18.56 19.46
N MET A 388 33.82 -17.85 20.26
CA MET A 388 34.28 -17.22 21.52
C MET A 388 34.91 -18.25 22.46
N ASN A 389 34.26 -19.41 22.62
CA ASN A 389 34.78 -20.52 23.42
C ASN A 389 36.09 -21.09 22.86
N SER A 390 36.20 -21.24 21.53
CA SER A 390 37.42 -21.74 20.89
C SER A 390 38.63 -20.82 21.09
N LYS A 391 38.39 -19.51 21.22
CA LYS A 391 39.40 -18.48 21.49
C LYS A 391 39.67 -18.27 22.97
N GLN A 392 38.92 -18.94 23.86
CA GLN A 392 38.98 -18.77 25.31
C GLN A 392 38.73 -17.31 25.75
N TYR A 393 37.89 -16.57 25.01
CA TYR A 393 37.48 -15.24 25.43
C TYR A 393 36.54 -15.34 26.64
N VAL A 394 36.74 -14.44 27.60
CA VAL A 394 35.98 -14.42 28.85
C VAL A 394 35.31 -13.05 28.99
N PRO A 395 33.99 -12.99 29.26
CA PRO A 395 33.32 -11.73 29.51
C PRO A 395 33.92 -11.03 30.73
N THR A 396 34.05 -9.70 30.67
CA THR A 396 34.57 -8.87 31.76
C THR A 396 33.54 -8.57 32.83
#